data_AF-A0A4Q0VGF9-F1
#
_entry.id   AF-A0A4Q0VGF9-F1
#
_cell.length_a   1.000
_cell.length_b   1.000
_cell.length_c   1.000
_cell.angle_alpha   90.00
_cell.angle_beta   90.00
_cell.angle_gamma   90.00
#
_symmetry.space_group_name_H-M   'P 1'
#
loop_
_entity.id
_entity.type
_entity.pdbx_description
1 polymer ?
#
loop_
_entity_poly.entity_id
_entity_poly.type
_entity_poly.pdbx_seq_one_letter_code
_entity_poly.pdbx_strand_id
1 'polypeptide(L)'
;MKVQAGTLTTTAPVKLAKGYQQTQRGTLALTVTRGTALKIHGKARLAGTLRLTHVKGLNGRHVLVTFGSRHGKFAHVQGLPKGYHVKYTAHKLELVRR
;
A
#
# COMPACT_ATOMS: atom_id res chain seq x y z
N MET A 1 -14.25 0.99 -1.76
CA MET A 1 -13.64 1.86 -2.80
C MET A 1 -13.04 0.99 -3.89
N LYS A 2 -13.29 1.29 -5.17
CA LYS A 2 -12.82 0.49 -6.32
C LYS A 2 -11.98 1.36 -7.27
N VAL A 3 -10.77 0.92 -7.59
CA VAL A 3 -9.84 1.56 -8.53
C VAL A 3 -9.67 0.63 -9.74
N GLN A 4 -10.31 0.97 -10.87
CA GLN A 4 -10.40 0.11 -12.06
C GLN A 4 -9.37 0.41 -13.16
N ALA A 5 -8.95 1.67 -13.30
CA ALA A 5 -7.91 2.11 -14.24
C ALA A 5 -7.26 3.43 -13.79
N GLY A 6 -7.55 3.87 -12.55
CA GLY A 6 -7.11 5.15 -12.02
C GLY A 6 -5.90 5.03 -11.09
N THR A 7 -5.34 6.18 -10.73
CA THR A 7 -4.36 6.29 -9.65
C THR A 7 -5.05 6.78 -8.39
N LEU A 8 -5.03 5.98 -7.33
CA LEU A 8 -5.40 6.48 -6.01
C LEU A 8 -4.15 7.07 -5.36
N THR A 9 -4.11 8.39 -5.20
CA THR A 9 -3.01 9.07 -4.51
C THR A 9 -3.44 9.42 -3.09
N THR A 10 -2.68 8.98 -2.09
CA THR A 10 -2.90 9.39 -0.69
C THR A 10 -1.62 9.99 -0.13
N THR A 11 -1.70 11.25 0.30
CA THR A 11 -0.63 11.98 0.99
C THR A 11 -0.81 12.00 2.51
N ALA A 12 -2.01 11.67 2.99
CA ALA A 12 -2.37 11.57 4.40
C ALA A 12 -2.90 10.17 4.74
N PRO A 13 -2.88 9.76 6.02
CA PRO A 13 -3.54 8.54 6.50
C PRO A 13 -5.00 8.47 6.07
N VAL A 14 -5.35 7.52 5.20
CA VAL A 14 -6.75 7.30 4.77
C VAL A 14 -7.34 6.08 5.46
N LYS A 15 -8.58 6.16 5.94
CA LYS A 15 -9.34 5.01 6.46
C LYS A 15 -10.46 4.64 5.49
N LEU A 16 -10.39 3.43 4.92
CA LEU A 16 -11.41 2.85 4.07
C LEU A 16 -12.29 1.88 4.87
N ALA A 17 -13.50 2.32 5.20
CA ALA A 17 -14.46 1.53 5.97
C ALA A 17 -15.05 0.35 5.18
N LYS A 18 -15.34 0.53 3.88
CA LYS A 18 -16.06 -0.45 3.04
C LYS A 18 -15.15 -1.34 2.16
N GLY A 19 -13.90 -1.57 2.58
CA GLY A 19 -12.94 -2.38 1.82
C GLY A 19 -12.35 -1.68 0.59
N TYR A 20 -11.38 -2.35 -0.04
CA TYR A 20 -10.59 -1.82 -1.15
C TYR A 20 -10.47 -2.83 -2.28
N GLN A 21 -10.71 -2.39 -3.52
CA GLN A 21 -10.51 -3.19 -4.72
C GLN A 21 -9.67 -2.43 -5.72
N GLN A 22 -8.54 -3.00 -6.11
CA GLN A 22 -7.73 -2.54 -7.23
C GLN A 22 -7.74 -3.61 -8.32
N THR A 23 -7.83 -3.17 -9.58
CA THR A 23 -7.66 -4.05 -10.75
C THR A 23 -6.21 -4.07 -11.19
N GLN A 24 -5.84 -4.99 -12.09
CA GLN A 24 -4.47 -5.08 -12.62
C GLN A 24 -3.97 -3.80 -13.30
N ARG A 25 -4.88 -2.97 -13.84
CA ARG A 25 -4.55 -1.68 -14.45
C ARG A 25 -4.59 -0.51 -13.47
N GLY A 26 -5.08 -0.72 -12.25
CA GLY A 26 -5.10 0.31 -11.22
C GLY A 26 -3.70 0.56 -10.65
N THR A 27 -3.44 1.81 -10.28
CA THR A 27 -2.23 2.19 -9.55
C THR A 27 -2.62 2.76 -8.18
N LEU A 28 -1.95 2.32 -7.13
CA LEU A 28 -2.07 2.90 -5.79
C LEU A 28 -0.80 3.68 -5.49
N ALA A 29 -0.89 5.00 -5.50
CA ALA A 29 0.21 5.89 -5.14
C ALA A 29 0.10 6.27 -3.66
N LEU A 30 0.98 5.72 -2.83
CA LEU A 30 1.07 6.08 -1.41
C LEU A 30 2.29 6.96 -1.19
N THR A 31 2.08 8.14 -0.61
CA THR A 31 3.17 8.91 -0.04
C THR A 31 3.41 8.41 1.37
N VAL A 32 4.59 7.83 1.59
CA VAL A 32 4.94 7.26 2.88
C VAL A 32 5.33 8.40 3.83
N THR A 33 4.64 8.47 4.96
CA THR A 33 4.93 9.43 6.05
C THR A 33 5.27 8.64 7.31
N ARG A 34 5.59 9.30 8.44
CA ARG A 34 5.84 8.60 9.73
C ARG A 34 4.61 7.86 10.27
N GLY A 35 3.41 8.07 9.72
CA GLY A 35 2.19 7.35 10.10
C GLY A 35 1.84 6.20 9.17
N THR A 36 0.82 5.41 9.54
CA THR A 36 0.20 4.43 8.62
C THR A 36 -0.54 5.17 7.51
N ALA A 37 -0.12 5.00 6.27
CA ALA A 37 -0.67 5.74 5.14
C ALA A 37 -2.10 5.31 4.78
N LEU A 38 -2.47 4.04 4.98
CA LEU A 38 -3.79 3.53 4.60
C LEU A 38 -4.30 2.43 5.55
N LYS A 39 -5.52 2.57 6.06
CA LYS A 39 -6.20 1.56 6.89
C LYS A 39 -7.48 1.09 6.21
N ILE A 40 -7.60 -0.21 5.94
CA ILE A 40 -8.74 -0.81 5.23
C ILE A 40 -9.44 -1.75 6.21
N HIS A 41 -10.64 -1.42 6.69
CA HIS A 41 -11.33 -2.29 7.64
C HIS A 41 -11.85 -3.59 6.99
N GLY A 42 -12.17 -3.53 5.70
CA GLY A 42 -12.71 -4.66 4.94
C GLY A 42 -11.66 -5.47 4.19
N LYS A 43 -12.15 -6.27 3.24
CA LYS A 43 -11.32 -7.04 2.31
C LYS A 43 -10.56 -6.10 1.38
N ALA A 44 -9.24 -6.25 1.32
CA ALA A 44 -8.34 -5.57 0.41
C ALA A 44 -7.96 -6.50 -0.75
N ARG A 45 -8.57 -6.28 -1.91
CA ARG A 45 -8.21 -6.92 -3.16
C ARG A 45 -7.10 -6.10 -3.82
N LEU A 46 -5.87 -6.56 -3.63
CA LEU A 46 -4.67 -5.94 -4.15
C LEU A 46 -4.35 -6.57 -5.50
N ALA A 47 -4.30 -5.76 -6.55
CA ALA A 47 -3.84 -6.12 -7.88
C ALA A 47 -3.20 -4.89 -8.53
N GLY A 48 -2.48 -5.06 -9.63
CA GLY A 48 -1.86 -3.95 -10.35
C GLY A 48 -0.63 -3.38 -9.65
N THR A 49 -0.44 -2.07 -9.73
CA THR A 49 0.81 -1.41 -9.31
C THR A 49 0.66 -0.64 -8.01
N LEU A 50 1.63 -0.78 -7.10
CA LEU A 50 1.81 0.05 -5.92
C LEU A 50 2.97 1.00 -6.16
N ARG A 51 2.73 2.31 -6.15
CA ARG A 51 3.77 3.34 -6.25
C ARG A 51 3.97 3.97 -4.88
N LEU A 52 5.19 3.90 -4.37
CA LEU A 52 5.58 4.51 -3.09
C LEU A 52 6.40 5.77 -3.36
N THR A 53 6.07 6.86 -2.70
CA THR A 53 6.85 8.11 -2.74
C THR A 53 7.28 8.50 -1.33
N HIS A 54 8.35 9.28 -1.23
CA HIS A 54 8.90 9.77 0.04
C HIS A 54 9.36 8.69 1.04
N VAL A 55 9.84 7.56 0.50
CA VAL A 55 10.32 6.42 1.29
C VAL A 55 11.71 6.66 1.92
N LYS A 56 12.50 7.58 1.35
CA LYS A 56 13.83 7.93 1.85
C LYS A 56 13.74 8.57 3.24
N GLY A 57 14.43 8.00 4.22
CA GLY A 57 14.48 8.49 5.61
C GLY A 57 13.68 7.66 6.61
N LEU A 58 13.00 6.60 6.17
CA LEU A 58 12.33 5.66 7.08
C LEU A 58 13.34 4.63 7.58
N ASN A 59 13.64 4.68 8.88
CA ASN A 59 14.51 3.70 9.53
C ASN A 59 13.67 2.49 10.01
N GLY A 60 14.05 1.28 9.60
CA GLY A 60 13.45 0.03 10.08
C GLY A 60 12.21 -0.45 9.32
N ARG A 61 11.21 -0.93 10.08
CA ARG A 61 9.96 -1.53 9.59
C ARG A 61 8.82 -0.52 9.72
N HIS A 62 8.17 -0.20 8.60
CA HIS A 62 7.10 0.79 8.56
C HIS A 62 5.80 0.21 8.05
N VAL A 63 4.69 0.42 8.76
CA VAL A 63 3.38 -0.06 8.31
C VAL A 63 2.82 0.89 7.26
N LEU A 64 2.77 0.44 5.99
CA LEU A 64 2.22 1.22 4.89
C LEU A 64 0.70 1.14 4.86
N VAL A 65 0.19 -0.09 4.89
CA VAL A 65 -1.24 -0.37 4.76
C VAL A 65 -1.64 -1.39 5.82
N THR A 66 -2.74 -1.16 6.54
CA THR A 66 -3.42 -2.22 7.29
C THR A 66 -4.71 -2.62 6.58
N PHE A 67 -5.04 -3.90 6.63
CA PHE A 67 -6.26 -4.46 6.06
C PHE A 67 -6.88 -5.50 6.98
N GLY A 68 -8.21 -5.57 7.05
CA GLY A 68 -8.91 -6.62 7.80
C GLY A 68 -8.58 -8.00 7.23
N SER A 69 -8.70 -8.15 5.91
CA SER A 69 -8.26 -9.34 5.18
C SER A 69 -7.68 -8.97 3.82
N ARG A 70 -6.71 -9.74 3.34
CA ARG A 70 -6.05 -9.51 2.06
C ARG A 70 -6.39 -10.59 1.05
N HIS A 71 -6.64 -10.17 -0.18
CA HIS A 71 -6.80 -11.07 -1.32
C HIS A 71 -5.85 -10.62 -2.43
N GLY A 72 -4.84 -11.44 -2.72
CA GLY A 72 -3.81 -11.14 -3.72
C GLY A 72 -2.64 -10.28 -3.21
N LYS A 73 -1.81 -9.84 -4.15
CA LYS A 73 -0.62 -9.00 -3.98
C LYS A 73 -0.58 -7.98 -5.10
N PHE A 74 0.10 -6.85 -4.88
CA PHE A 74 0.43 -5.97 -5.99
C PHE A 74 1.36 -6.72 -6.95
N ALA A 75 1.07 -6.66 -8.24
CA ALA A 75 1.88 -7.28 -9.29
C ALA A 75 3.20 -6.53 -9.45
N HIS A 76 3.16 -5.20 -9.30
CA HIS A 76 4.34 -4.36 -9.38
C HIS A 76 4.41 -3.41 -8.19
N VAL A 77 5.62 -3.15 -7.71
CA VAL A 77 5.88 -2.14 -6.68
C VAL A 77 6.96 -1.21 -7.19
N GLN A 78 6.65 0.08 -7.25
CA GLN A 78 7.50 1.14 -7.77
C GLN A 78 7.86 2.14 -6.67
N GLY A 79 9.01 2.82 -6.82
CA GLY A 79 9.45 3.86 -5.88
C GLY A 79 10.03 3.34 -4.57
N LEU A 80 10.42 2.06 -4.52
CA LEU A 80 11.23 1.50 -3.45
C LEU A 80 12.69 1.95 -3.59
N PRO A 81 13.31 2.53 -2.54
CA PRO A 81 14.74 2.79 -2.54
C PRO A 81 15.54 1.48 -2.54
N LYS A 82 16.79 1.53 -3.00
CA LYS A 82 17.70 0.38 -2.95
C LYS A 82 17.84 -0.12 -1.51
N GLY A 83 17.70 -1.42 -1.32
CA GLY A 83 17.71 -2.03 0.01
C GLY A 83 16.37 -2.01 0.74
N TYR A 84 15.26 -1.57 0.12
CA TYR A 84 13.92 -1.70 0.70
C TYR A 84 13.07 -2.71 -0.07
N HIS A 85 12.21 -3.42 0.65
CA HIS A 85 11.21 -4.31 0.08
C HIS A 85 9.89 -4.20 0.83
N VAL A 86 8.80 -4.61 0.19
CA VAL A 86 7.50 -4.72 0.87
C VAL A 86 7.30 -6.13 1.41
N LYS A 87 6.91 -6.21 2.68
CA LYS A 87 6.51 -7.44 3.36
C LYS A 87 4.98 -7.46 3.48
N TYR A 88 4.38 -8.53 2.99
CA TYR A 88 2.95 -8.76 3.11
C TYR A 88 2.68 -9.73 4.25
N THR A 89 1.70 -9.40 5.07
CA THR A 89 1.14 -10.29 6.09
C THR A 89 -0.36 -10.48 5.85
N ALA A 90 -1.04 -11.23 6.72
CA ALA A 90 -2.49 -11.39 6.66
C ALA A 90 -3.26 -10.06 6.80
N HIS A 91 -2.76 -9.15 7.67
CA HIS A 91 -3.48 -7.94 8.07
C HIS A 91 -2.75 -6.63 7.75
N LYS A 92 -1.54 -6.69 7.20
CA LYS A 92 -0.74 -5.48 6.92
C LYS A 92 0.28 -5.66 5.81
N LEU A 93 0.53 -4.56 5.11
CA LEU A 93 1.64 -4.31 4.21
C LEU A 93 2.65 -3.44 4.92
N GLU A 94 3.87 -3.92 5.01
CA GLU A 94 4.96 -3.23 5.68
C GLU A 94 6.09 -2.98 4.69
N LEU A 95 6.72 -1.83 4.82
CA LEU A 95 7.99 -1.54 4.20
C LEU A 95 9.09 -2.00 5.15
N VAL A 96 10.06 -2.73 4.64
CA VAL A 96 11.17 -3.26 5.42
C VAL A 96 12.48 -2.98 4.70
N ARG A 97 13.47 -2.50 5.44
CA ARG A 97 14.84 -2.40 4.95
C ARG A 97 15.52 -3.77 5.05
N ARG A 98 16.18 -4.17 3.97
CA ARG A 98 17.02 -5.36 3.85
C ARG A 98 18.37 -5.12 4.53
#